data_AF-A0AAV7V903-F1
#
_entry.id   AF-A0AAV7V903-F1
#
_cell.length_a   1.000
_cell.length_b   1.000
_cell.length_c   1.000
_cell.angle_alpha   90.00
_cell.angle_beta   90.00
_cell.angle_gamma   90.00
#
_symmetry.space_group_name_H-M   'P 1'
#
loop_
_entity.id
_entity.type
_entity.pdbx_description
1 polymer ?
#
loop_
_entity_poly.entity_id
_entity_poly.type
_entity_poly.pdbx_seq_one_letter_code
_entity_poly.pdbx_strand_id
1 'polypeptide(L)'
;MALEEPPPCREKEQSYVIRNIKWTSCEDFTVNRGVQQIEDYISTWEVHESWLHCTDFLREEDLEFCKRYHYKTRWSLPTSRKPIPRAIASVHFIIEISEIKPRTFPVEVFFFLESNRLEHRPGKTSFREKWLKDIIESKNNLMESIFF
;
A
#
# COMPACT_ATOMS: atom_id res chain seq x y z
N MET A 1 -49.09 4.09 -25.34
CA MET A 1 -48.62 3.32 -24.18
C MET A 1 -47.16 3.71 -24.00
N ALA A 2 -46.90 4.70 -23.16
CA ALA A 2 -45.56 5.22 -22.94
C ALA A 2 -44.80 4.25 -22.03
N LEU A 3 -43.62 3.83 -22.46
CA LEU A 3 -42.69 3.03 -21.64
C LEU A 3 -41.94 4.02 -20.75
N GLU A 4 -42.25 4.03 -19.45
CA GLU A 4 -41.46 4.77 -18.46
C GLU A 4 -40.11 4.07 -18.27
N GLU A 5 -39.04 4.79 -18.55
CA GLU A 5 -37.66 4.33 -18.28
C GLU A 5 -37.40 4.29 -16.77
N PRO A 6 -36.68 3.28 -16.26
CA PRO A 6 -36.41 3.15 -14.84
C PRO A 6 -35.50 4.30 -14.33
N PRO A 7 -35.68 4.75 -13.07
CA PRO A 7 -34.92 5.86 -12.53
C PRO A 7 -33.42 5.53 -12.42
N PRO A 8 -32.52 6.48 -12.69
CA PRO A 8 -31.08 6.26 -12.58
C PRO A 8 -30.70 5.98 -11.12
N CYS A 9 -29.99 4.86 -10.91
CA CYS A 9 -29.39 4.51 -9.63
C CYS A 9 -28.52 5.66 -9.12
N ARG A 10 -28.92 6.31 -8.02
CA ARG A 10 -28.14 7.37 -7.37
C ARG A 10 -26.83 6.79 -6.86
N GLU A 11 -25.74 7.05 -7.58
CA GLU A 11 -24.39 6.85 -7.10
C GLU A 11 -24.18 7.76 -5.88
N LYS A 12 -24.12 7.15 -4.69
CA LYS A 12 -23.75 7.88 -3.47
C LYS A 12 -22.26 8.21 -3.58
N GLU A 13 -21.95 9.44 -3.96
CA GLU A 13 -20.63 10.04 -3.76
C GLU A 13 -20.34 10.08 -2.26
N GLN A 14 -19.82 8.97 -1.72
CA GLN A 14 -19.19 8.98 -0.42
C GLN A 14 -17.91 9.80 -0.60
N SER A 15 -17.87 10.98 0.01
CA SER A 15 -16.68 11.81 0.11
C SER A 15 -15.65 11.08 0.98
N TYR A 16 -14.95 10.12 0.40
CA TYR A 16 -13.84 9.43 1.07
C TYR A 16 -12.72 10.44 1.27
N VAL A 17 -12.63 10.99 2.48
CA VAL A 17 -11.49 11.82 2.88
C VAL A 17 -10.26 10.93 2.87
N ILE A 18 -9.37 11.12 1.91
CA ILE A 18 -8.14 10.35 1.80
C ILE A 18 -7.25 10.75 2.97
N ARG A 19 -7.09 9.84 3.94
CA ARG A 19 -6.24 10.06 5.09
C ARG A 19 -4.78 10.04 4.62
N ASN A 20 -4.01 11.02 5.08
CA ASN A 20 -2.60 11.15 4.77
C ASN A 20 -1.85 11.63 6.01
N ILE A 21 -0.57 11.29 6.06
CA ILE A 21 0.34 11.75 7.12
C ILE A 21 1.26 12.85 6.59
N LYS A 22 1.85 13.61 7.50
CA LYS A 22 2.95 14.53 7.16
C LYS A 22 4.24 13.72 7.10
N TRP A 23 4.74 13.50 5.89
CA TRP A 23 6.03 12.86 5.65
C TRP A 23 7.19 13.72 6.16
N THR A 24 8.29 13.07 6.55
CA THR A 24 9.46 13.78 7.08
C THR A 24 10.15 14.61 6.00
N SER A 25 10.90 15.62 6.40
CA SER A 25 11.82 16.36 5.54
C SER A 25 12.92 15.43 4.99
N CYS A 26 13.49 15.78 3.84
CA CYS A 26 14.65 15.09 3.30
C CYS A 26 15.88 15.14 4.23
N GLU A 27 16.01 16.21 5.02
CA GLU A 27 17.13 16.40 5.96
C GLU A 27 17.10 15.42 7.15
N ASP A 28 15.91 15.21 7.73
CA ASP A 28 15.77 14.41 8.94
C ASP A 28 15.40 12.94 8.65
N PHE A 29 15.58 12.50 7.40
CA PHE A 29 15.23 11.15 6.97
C PHE A 29 16.28 10.13 7.42
N THR A 30 15.82 9.03 8.00
CA THR A 30 16.62 7.84 8.29
C THR A 30 15.81 6.60 7.93
N VAL A 31 16.48 5.48 7.67
CA VAL A 31 15.80 4.22 7.29
C VAL A 31 14.77 3.79 8.33
N ASN A 32 15.12 3.86 9.62
CA ASN A 32 14.20 3.50 10.71
C ASN A 32 13.01 4.46 10.79
N ARG A 33 13.24 5.77 10.59
CA ARG A 33 12.15 6.74 10.51
C ARG A 33 11.23 6.48 9.32
N GLY A 34 11.78 6.04 8.19
CA GLY A 34 11.00 5.58 7.04
C GLY A 34 10.06 4.43 7.40
N VAL A 35 10.55 3.41 8.12
CA VAL A 35 9.72 2.31 8.62
C VAL A 35 8.61 2.83 9.52
N GLN A 36 8.92 3.66 10.52
CA GLN A 36 7.93 4.23 11.43
C GLN A 36 6.84 5.02 10.70
N GLN A 37 7.22 5.85 9.72
CA GLN A 37 6.25 6.62 8.94
C GLN A 37 5.39 5.76 8.03
N ILE A 38 5.94 4.66 7.50
CA ILE A 38 5.14 3.69 6.73
C ILE A 38 4.11 3.03 7.65
N GLU A 39 4.50 2.62 8.86
CA GLU A 39 3.60 2.04 9.86
C GLU A 39 2.51 3.05 10.30
N ASP A 40 2.88 4.31 10.53
CA ASP A 40 1.93 5.39 10.82
C ASP A 40 0.96 5.61 9.65
N TYR A 41 1.46 5.56 8.41
CA TYR A 41 0.63 5.70 7.22
C TYR A 41 -0.33 4.52 7.06
N ILE A 42 0.15 3.30 7.27
CA ILE A 42 -0.66 2.08 7.25
C ILE A 42 -1.75 2.13 8.33
N SER A 43 -1.43 2.69 9.50
CA SER A 43 -2.41 2.88 10.58
C SER A 43 -3.55 3.81 10.19
N THR A 44 -3.38 4.65 9.16
CA THR A 44 -4.48 5.45 8.59
C THR A 44 -5.39 4.66 7.65
N TRP A 45 -5.00 3.45 7.24
CA TRP A 45 -5.79 2.61 6.35
C TRP A 45 -6.93 1.94 7.12
N GLU A 46 -8.12 1.92 6.52
CA GLU A 46 -9.30 1.28 7.09
C GLU A 46 -9.27 -0.24 6.79
N VAL A 47 -8.30 -0.94 7.38
CA VAL A 47 -8.16 -2.40 7.29
C VAL A 47 -8.74 -3.08 8.54
N HIS A 48 -9.21 -4.33 8.39
CA HIS A 48 -9.74 -5.09 9.52
C HIS A 48 -8.63 -5.46 10.51
N GLU A 49 -8.93 -5.46 11.82
CA GLU A 49 -7.96 -5.74 12.90
C GLU A 49 -7.28 -7.12 12.80
N SER A 50 -7.90 -8.07 12.09
CA SER A 50 -7.33 -9.40 11.86
C SER A 50 -6.12 -9.40 10.92
N TRP A 51 -5.87 -8.31 10.20
CA TRP A 51 -4.70 -8.20 9.33
C TRP A 51 -3.45 -7.95 10.15
N LEU A 52 -2.50 -8.87 10.04
CA LEU A 52 -1.17 -8.71 10.59
C LEU A 52 -0.24 -8.18 9.49
N HIS A 53 0.52 -7.15 9.81
CA HIS A 53 1.52 -6.58 8.91
C HIS A 53 2.88 -6.47 9.59
N CYS A 54 3.93 -6.51 8.77
CA CYS A 54 5.28 -6.13 9.17
C CYS A 54 5.99 -5.44 8.01
N THR A 55 6.64 -4.30 8.30
CA THR A 55 7.44 -3.57 7.32
C THR A 55 8.93 -3.88 7.51
N ASP A 56 9.55 -4.36 6.45
CA ASP A 56 10.98 -4.64 6.37
C ASP A 56 11.66 -3.66 5.40
N PHE A 57 12.86 -3.20 5.74
CA PHE A 57 13.73 -2.49 4.80
C PHE A 57 14.41 -3.49 3.86
N LEU A 58 14.41 -3.21 2.56
CA LEU A 58 15.02 -4.08 1.55
C LEU A 58 16.40 -3.59 1.12
N ARG A 59 16.47 -2.37 0.59
CA ARG A 59 17.72 -1.81 0.04
C ARG A 59 17.65 -0.30 -0.13
N GLU A 60 18.83 0.31 -0.17
CA GLU A 60 19.07 1.67 -0.65
C GLU A 60 19.60 1.57 -2.08
N GLU A 61 19.16 2.50 -2.92
CA GLU A 61 19.58 2.65 -4.31
C GLU A 61 20.00 4.11 -4.52
N ASP A 62 21.30 4.31 -4.67
CA ASP A 62 21.91 5.60 -4.98
C ASP A 62 21.86 5.86 -6.49
N LEU A 63 21.09 6.86 -6.90
CA LEU A 63 21.04 7.36 -8.28
C LEU A 63 21.77 8.71 -8.35
N GLU A 64 22.15 9.12 -9.55
CA GLU A 64 22.97 10.34 -9.78
C GLU A 64 22.38 11.62 -9.19
N PHE A 65 21.06 11.70 -9.03
CA PHE A 65 20.36 12.90 -8.54
C PHE A 65 19.34 12.60 -7.42
N CYS A 66 19.22 11.34 -7.00
CA CYS A 66 18.28 10.94 -5.95
C CYS A 66 18.69 9.64 -5.25
N LYS A 67 18.30 9.50 -3.99
CA LYS A 67 18.42 8.27 -3.22
C LYS A 67 17.06 7.63 -3.08
N ARG A 68 16.94 6.34 -3.39
CA ARG A 68 15.71 5.56 -3.25
C ARG A 68 15.86 4.50 -2.18
N TYR A 69 14.93 4.50 -1.23
CA TYR A 69 14.87 3.52 -0.17
C TYR A 69 13.67 2.62 -0.41
N HIS A 70 13.95 1.33 -0.59
CA HIS A 70 12.95 0.31 -0.86
C HIS A 70 12.57 -0.39 0.43
N TYR A 71 11.27 -0.44 0.69
CA TYR A 71 10.67 -1.13 1.83
C TYR A 71 9.63 -2.11 1.33
N LYS A 72 9.40 -3.16 2.12
CA LYS A 72 8.39 -4.17 1.84
C LYS A 72 7.56 -4.41 3.09
N THR A 73 6.28 -4.16 2.97
CA THR A 73 5.30 -4.52 4.00
C THR A 73 4.64 -5.83 3.61
N ARG A 74 4.80 -6.84 4.45
CA ARG A 74 4.14 -8.14 4.31
C ARG A 74 2.84 -8.13 5.09
N TRP A 75 1.77 -8.58 4.46
CA TRP A 75 0.42 -8.63 4.99
C TRP A 75 -0.09 -10.06 5.01
N SER A 76 -0.59 -10.48 6.17
CA SER A 76 -1.11 -11.81 6.38
C SER A 76 -2.44 -11.77 7.13
N LEU A 77 -3.34 -12.68 6.78
CA LEU A 77 -4.64 -12.82 7.41
C LEU A 77 -4.75 -14.25 7.99
N PRO A 78 -4.31 -14.48 9.23
CA PRO A 78 -4.43 -15.79 9.87
C PRO A 78 -5.91 -16.13 10.09
N THR A 79 -6.27 -17.39 9.91
CA THR A 79 -7.63 -17.88 10.19
C THR A 79 -7.57 -19.06 11.14
N SER A 80 -8.63 -19.31 11.92
CA SER A 80 -8.67 -20.46 12.85
C SER A 80 -8.42 -21.80 12.14
N ARG A 81 -8.83 -21.92 10.86
CA ARG A 81 -8.60 -23.12 10.05
C ARG A 81 -7.17 -23.23 9.49
N LYS A 82 -6.46 -22.11 9.36
CA LYS A 82 -5.10 -22.02 8.81
C LYS A 82 -4.33 -20.94 9.58
N PRO A 83 -3.75 -21.28 10.75
CA PRO A 83 -3.04 -20.32 11.59
C PRO A 83 -1.76 -19.80 10.92
N ILE A 84 -1.13 -20.61 10.07
CA ILE A 84 -0.05 -20.20 9.18
C ILE A 84 -0.65 -20.02 7.78
N PRO A 85 -0.86 -18.77 7.31
CA PRO A 85 -1.45 -18.51 6.01
C PRO A 85 -0.50 -18.98 4.90
N ARG A 86 -1.06 -19.70 3.91
CA ARG A 86 -0.30 -20.23 2.75
C ARG A 86 0.08 -19.15 1.74
N ALA A 87 -0.66 -18.04 1.72
CA ALA A 87 -0.43 -16.89 0.87
C ALA A 87 -0.35 -15.62 1.72
N ILE A 88 0.60 -14.76 1.36
CA ILE A 88 0.87 -13.45 2.00
C ILE A 88 0.78 -12.41 0.89
N ALA A 89 0.19 -11.25 1.15
CA ALA A 89 0.24 -10.11 0.24
C ALA A 89 1.43 -9.22 0.56
N SER A 90 2.14 -8.72 -0.44
CA SER A 90 3.22 -7.76 -0.23
C SER A 90 2.87 -6.40 -0.83
N VAL A 91 3.11 -5.33 -0.08
CA VAL A 91 3.09 -3.96 -0.58
C VAL A 91 4.52 -3.44 -0.56
N HIS A 92 4.98 -2.88 -1.66
CA HIS A 92 6.31 -2.30 -1.76
C HIS A 92 6.18 -0.79 -1.66
N PHE A 93 6.97 -0.19 -0.78
CA PHE A 93 7.07 1.25 -0.61
C PHE A 93 8.44 1.70 -1.10
N ILE A 94 8.46 2.80 -1.84
CA ILE A 94 9.67 3.47 -2.30
C ILE A 94 9.62 4.88 -1.74
N ILE A 95 10.63 5.24 -0.95
CA ILE A 95 10.84 6.60 -0.50
C ILE A 95 12.00 7.17 -1.32
N GLU A 96 11.73 8.22 -2.08
CA GLU A 96 12.71 8.92 -2.90
C GLU A 96 13.08 10.26 -2.27
N ILE A 97 14.39 10.50 -2.20
CA ILE A 97 15.00 11.73 -1.72
C ILE A 97 15.80 12.32 -2.87
N SER A 98 15.30 13.41 -3.46
CA SER A 98 16.03 14.10 -4.53
C SER A 98 17.12 15.00 -3.94
N GLU A 99 18.34 14.95 -4.47
CA GLU A 99 19.44 15.85 -4.08
C GLU A 99 19.28 17.25 -4.68
N ILE A 100 18.56 17.34 -5.80
CA ILE A 100 18.24 18.59 -6.50
C ILE A 100 17.16 19.43 -5.79
N LYS A 101 16.34 18.81 -4.94
CA LYS A 101 15.26 19.52 -4.22
C LYS A 101 15.79 20.08 -2.90
N PRO A 102 15.25 21.20 -2.40
CA PRO A 102 15.69 21.75 -1.13
C PRO A 102 15.42 20.74 0.00
N ARG A 103 16.37 20.59 0.93
CA ARG A 103 16.29 19.59 2.01
C ARG A 103 15.11 19.81 2.97
N THR A 104 14.52 21.00 2.94
CA THR A 104 13.31 21.36 3.68
C THR A 104 12.02 20.76 3.11
N PHE A 105 12.04 20.22 1.88
CA PHE A 105 10.89 19.56 1.30
C PHE A 105 10.66 18.18 1.91
N PRO A 106 9.38 17.73 2.00
CA PRO A 106 9.07 16.38 2.43
C PRO A 106 9.57 15.35 1.43
N VAL A 107 9.93 14.17 1.92
CA VAL A 107 10.31 13.02 1.09
C VAL A 107 9.16 12.59 0.18
N GLU A 108 9.50 12.14 -1.03
CA GLU A 108 8.50 11.61 -1.95
C GLU A 108 8.30 10.12 -1.70
N VAL A 109 7.03 9.71 -1.54
CA VAL A 109 6.70 8.33 -1.22
C VAL A 109 5.79 7.77 -2.30
N PHE A 110 6.12 6.56 -2.73
CA PHE A 110 5.38 5.78 -3.69
C PHE A 110 5.12 4.40 -3.11
N PHE A 111 4.00 3.79 -3.48
CA PHE A 111 3.75 2.41 -3.13
C PHE A 111 3.04 1.67 -4.26
N PHE A 112 3.31 0.37 -4.37
CA PHE A 112 2.64 -0.49 -5.33
C PHE A 112 2.44 -1.88 -4.73
N LEU A 113 1.48 -2.61 -5.28
CA LEU A 113 1.12 -3.92 -4.79
C LEU A 113 1.90 -5.00 -5.54
N GLU A 114 2.08 -6.16 -4.92
CA GLU A 114 2.77 -7.28 -5.56
C GLU A 114 2.13 -7.70 -6.90
N SER A 115 0.80 -7.75 -6.96
CA SER A 115 0.08 -8.17 -8.16
C SER A 115 -0.03 -7.07 -9.23
N ASN A 116 0.24 -5.80 -8.89
CA ASN A 116 0.12 -4.69 -9.83
C ASN A 116 1.22 -3.65 -9.62
N ARG A 117 1.98 -3.36 -10.68
CA ARG A 117 3.04 -2.35 -10.72
C ARG A 117 2.51 -0.90 -10.81
N LEU A 118 1.21 -0.69 -10.56
CA LEU A 118 0.63 0.64 -10.57
C LEU A 118 1.13 1.40 -9.35
N GLU A 119 1.87 2.48 -9.62
CA GLU A 119 2.43 3.33 -8.57
C GLU A 119 1.36 4.26 -8.01
N HIS A 120 1.19 4.19 -6.69
CA HIS A 120 0.28 5.01 -5.93
C HIS A 120 1.04 6.01 -5.09
N ARG A 121 0.44 7.19 -4.90
CA ARG A 121 0.97 8.24 -4.03
C ARG A 121 0.12 8.37 -2.78
N PRO A 122 0.73 8.38 -1.58
CA PRO A 122 0.03 8.67 -0.34
C PRO A 122 -0.74 9.99 -0.41
N GLY A 123 -1.99 9.99 0.08
CA GLY A 123 -2.87 11.16 0.04
C GLY A 123 -3.62 11.41 -1.27
N LYS A 124 -3.28 10.71 -2.36
CA LYS A 124 -4.05 10.76 -3.63
C LYS A 124 -4.86 9.50 -3.90
N THR A 125 -4.45 8.37 -3.32
CA THR A 125 -5.12 7.09 -3.48
C THR A 125 -5.63 6.61 -2.13
N SER A 126 -6.93 6.29 -2.04
CA SER A 126 -7.48 5.57 -0.89
C SER A 126 -7.15 4.08 -1.02
N PHE A 127 -6.38 3.56 -0.07
CA PHE A 127 -6.06 2.15 0.00
C PHE A 127 -7.32 1.34 0.31
N ARG A 128 -7.56 0.27 -0.46
CA ARG A 128 -8.72 -0.62 -0.25
C ARG A 128 -8.26 -1.97 0.25
N GLU A 129 -8.83 -2.42 1.37
CA GLU A 129 -8.59 -3.76 1.91
C GLU A 129 -8.83 -4.87 0.87
N LYS A 130 -9.79 -4.65 -0.06
CA LYS A 130 -10.05 -5.57 -1.18
C LYS A 130 -8.79 -5.88 -1.99
N TRP A 131 -7.87 -4.92 -2.16
CA TRP A 131 -6.65 -5.16 -2.91
C TRP A 131 -5.76 -6.24 -2.27
N LEU A 132 -5.69 -6.28 -0.93
CA LEU A 132 -4.96 -7.33 -0.22
C LEU A 132 -5.66 -8.69 -0.35
N LYS A 133 -6.99 -8.70 -0.25
CA LYS A 133 -7.81 -9.92 -0.42
C LYS A 133 -7.62 -10.51 -1.82
N ASP A 134 -7.71 -9.68 -2.85
CA ASP A 134 -7.56 -10.08 -4.25
C ASP A 134 -6.17 -10.71 -4.51
N ILE A 135 -5.10 -10.18 -3.90
CA ILE A 135 -3.74 -10.75 -4.00
C ILE A 135 -3.69 -12.15 -3.36
N ILE A 136 -4.23 -12.29 -2.15
CA ILE A 136 -4.21 -13.57 -1.43
C ILE A 136 -5.07 -14.62 -2.15
N GLU A 137 -6.24 -14.23 -2.63
CA GLU A 137 -7.14 -15.11 -3.37
C GLU A 137 -6.51 -15.58 -4.68
N SER A 138 -5.90 -14.66 -5.44
CA SER A 138 -5.17 -14.99 -6.67
C SER A 138 -4.04 -15.98 -6.43
N LYS A 139 -3.24 -15.79 -5.37
CA LYS A 139 -2.18 -16.73 -4.99
C LYS A 139 -2.71 -18.10 -4.57
N ASN A 140 -3.83 -18.15 -3.84
CA ASN A 140 -4.45 -19.40 -3.44
C ASN A 140 -4.99 -20.17 -4.66
N ASN A 141 -5.66 -19.48 -5.58
CA ASN A 141 -6.18 -20.08 -6.81
C ASN A 141 -5.06 -20.66 -7.68
N LEU A 142 -3.95 -19.92 -7.83
CA LEU A 142 -2.77 -20.43 -8.53
C LEU A 142 -2.20 -21.68 -7.85
N MET A 143 -2.10 -21.69 -6.52
CA MET A 143 -1.62 -22.84 -5.77
C MET A 143 -2.53 -24.07 -5.90
N GLU A 144 -3.85 -23.89 -6.00
CA GLU A 144 -4.80 -24.98 -6.20
C GLU A 144 -4.75 -25.55 -7.63
N SER A 145 -4.34 -24.75 -8.61
CA SER A 145 -4.18 -25.19 -10.00
C SER A 145 -2.91 -26.01 -10.27
N ILE A 146 -1.95 -26.01 -9.34
CA ILE A 146 -0.70 -26.77 -9.47
C ILE A 146 -0.91 -28.15 -8.84
N PHE A 147 -1.20 -29.15 -9.68
CA PHE A 147 -1.16 -30.56 -9.31
C PHE A 147 0.26 -31.09 -9.57
N PHE A 148 0.89 -31.67 -8.55
CA PHE A 148 2.15 -32.42 -8.69
C PHE A 148 1.87 -33.90 -8.90
#